data_AF-A0AAU2PDT5-F1
#
_entry.id   AF-A0AAU2PDT5-F1
#
_cell.length_a   1.000
_cell.length_b   1.000
_cell.length_c   1.000
_cell.angle_alpha   90.00
_cell.angle_beta   90.00
_cell.angle_gamma   90.00
#
_symmetry.space_group_name_H-M   'P 1'
#
loop_
_entity.id
_entity.type
_entity.pdbx_description
1 polymer ?
#
loop_
_entity_poly.entity_id
_entity_poly.type
_entity_poly.pdbx_seq_one_letter_code
_entity_poly.pdbx_strand_id
1 'polypeptide(L)'
;MLTRITSATLITASLLALVACDPSTTKSSDKPQPTATGATETNGSSNSSSTETAQLPDMDGKGLQSAQDQAQAAGFYGLTSHDALGRGRMQALDRNWKVCSQTPEAGEHPTDTKVDFATVKLEEDCPAKDAGEPQAAGSTMPDFKGESVKAARQTLDSGTSITVNDVSGQDRFVLMESNWQVCSQEPAAGTALDGQPVTLNAVKFEESC
;
A
#
# COMPACT_ATOMS: atom_id res chain seq x y z
N MET A 1 -64.66 16.86 11.35
CA MET A 1 -64.08 18.17 10.97
C MET A 1 -62.91 17.87 10.04
N LEU A 2 -63.03 18.27 8.78
CA LEU A 2 -62.02 18.10 7.72
C LEU A 2 -60.71 18.79 8.14
N THR A 3 -59.53 18.44 7.64
CA THR A 3 -59.04 18.96 6.35
C THR A 3 -57.75 18.25 5.93
N ARG A 4 -57.70 17.85 4.65
CA ARG A 4 -56.55 17.29 3.93
C ARG A 4 -55.52 18.38 3.65
N ILE A 5 -54.22 18.09 3.77
CA ILE A 5 -53.16 18.94 3.22
C ILE A 5 -52.45 18.17 2.10
N THR A 6 -52.59 18.73 0.91
CA THR A 6 -52.08 18.27 -0.38
C THR A 6 -50.57 18.43 -0.49
N SER A 7 -49.89 17.36 -0.86
CA SER A 7 -48.49 17.39 -1.32
C SER A 7 -48.44 17.87 -2.77
N ALA A 8 -47.63 18.88 -3.07
CA ALA A 8 -47.29 19.29 -4.43
C ALA A 8 -45.76 19.30 -4.55
N THR A 9 -45.23 18.33 -5.29
CA THR A 9 -43.79 18.25 -5.58
C THR A 9 -43.61 18.56 -7.07
N LEU A 10 -42.99 19.71 -7.36
CA LEU A 10 -42.57 20.11 -8.69
C LEU A 10 -41.38 19.26 -9.14
N ILE A 11 -41.50 18.64 -10.31
CA ILE A 11 -40.42 17.94 -11.01
C ILE A 11 -39.90 18.90 -12.10
N THR A 12 -38.70 19.43 -11.91
CA THR A 12 -37.97 20.19 -12.94
C THR A 12 -37.02 19.25 -13.69
N ALA A 13 -37.39 18.92 -14.92
CA ALA A 13 -36.51 18.22 -15.87
C ALA A 13 -35.49 19.21 -16.44
N SER A 14 -34.20 18.94 -16.27
CA SER A 14 -33.11 19.71 -16.90
C SER A 14 -32.57 18.92 -18.08
N LEU A 15 -32.83 19.41 -19.29
CA LEU A 15 -32.22 18.97 -20.55
C LEU A 15 -30.81 19.57 -20.66
N LEU A 16 -29.77 18.74 -20.73
CA LEU A 16 -28.44 19.19 -21.15
C LEU A 16 -28.37 19.18 -22.69
N ALA A 17 -28.17 20.37 -23.26
CA ALA A 17 -27.92 20.58 -24.68
C ALA A 17 -26.47 20.21 -25.05
N LEU A 18 -26.32 19.46 -26.15
CA LEU A 18 -25.05 19.22 -26.81
C LEU A 18 -24.55 20.51 -27.48
N VAL A 19 -23.35 20.96 -27.12
CA VAL A 19 -22.62 22.01 -27.85
C VAL A 19 -21.68 21.34 -28.85
N ALA A 20 -21.87 21.70 -30.11
CA ALA A 20 -21.04 21.34 -31.24
C ALA A 20 -20.07 22.48 -31.61
N CYS A 21 -18.91 22.07 -32.13
CA CYS A 21 -18.00 22.76 -33.07
C CYS A 21 -17.36 24.10 -32.67
N ASP A 22 -16.02 24.10 -32.64
CA ASP A 22 -15.25 25.16 -33.31
C ASP A 22 -14.01 24.59 -34.02
N PRO A 23 -13.75 24.95 -35.30
CA PRO A 23 -12.65 24.41 -36.09
C PRO A 23 -11.40 25.29 -35.93
N SER A 24 -10.32 24.72 -35.39
CA SER A 24 -9.01 25.35 -35.44
C SER A 24 -8.19 24.79 -36.60
N THR A 25 -8.11 25.60 -37.65
CA THR A 25 -7.18 25.51 -38.76
C THR A 25 -5.73 25.67 -38.28
N THR A 26 -4.89 24.65 -38.44
CA THR A 26 -3.43 24.81 -38.38
C THR A 26 -2.72 23.92 -39.40
N LYS A 27 -2.31 24.58 -40.49
CA LYS A 27 -1.04 24.47 -41.22
C LYS A 27 -0.45 23.07 -41.48
N SER A 28 -0.48 22.70 -42.76
CA SER A 28 0.48 21.80 -43.40
C SER A 28 1.91 22.15 -43.01
N SER A 29 2.70 21.13 -42.67
CA SER A 29 4.15 21.17 -42.75
C SER A 29 4.62 20.02 -43.61
N ASP A 30 5.25 20.38 -44.73
CA ASP A 30 5.84 19.52 -45.72
C ASP A 30 6.94 18.63 -45.14
N LYS A 31 6.94 17.38 -45.61
CA LYS A 31 8.04 16.42 -45.49
C LYS A 31 8.96 16.61 -46.71
N PRO A 32 10.29 16.51 -46.55
CA PRO A 32 10.98 15.48 -47.35
C PRO A 32 11.90 14.55 -46.54
N GLN A 33 12.09 13.38 -47.14
CA GLN A 33 12.83 12.18 -46.73
C GLN A 33 14.37 12.32 -46.86
N PRO A 34 15.21 11.29 -46.57
CA PRO A 34 16.54 11.45 -46.01
C PRO A 34 17.62 11.28 -47.08
N THR A 35 18.87 11.59 -46.76
CA THR A 35 20.04 11.18 -47.55
C THR A 35 20.90 10.27 -46.70
N ALA A 36 21.23 9.11 -47.24
CA ALA A 36 22.03 8.06 -46.62
C ALA A 36 23.54 8.27 -46.82
N THR A 37 24.31 7.51 -46.02
CA THR A 37 25.66 6.97 -46.28
C THR A 37 26.77 7.57 -45.41
N GLY A 38 27.37 6.72 -44.57
CA GLY A 38 28.64 7.03 -43.91
C GLY A 38 29.04 6.04 -42.81
N ALA A 39 29.76 5.00 -43.22
CA ALA A 39 30.83 4.29 -42.49
C ALA A 39 30.52 3.59 -41.15
N THR A 40 30.65 2.26 -41.24
CA THR A 40 31.14 1.32 -40.24
C THR A 40 32.31 1.88 -39.41
N GLU A 41 32.13 1.96 -38.09
CA GLU A 41 33.22 1.71 -37.14
C GLU A 41 32.73 0.71 -36.10
N THR A 42 33.24 -0.51 -36.23
CA THR A 42 33.24 -1.52 -35.18
C THR A 42 34.20 -1.03 -34.09
N ASN A 43 33.70 -0.21 -33.18
CA ASN A 43 34.30 -0.09 -31.87
C ASN A 43 33.61 -1.12 -30.97
N GLY A 44 34.34 -2.18 -30.65
CA GLY A 44 33.99 -3.08 -29.57
C GLY A 44 33.95 -2.29 -28.27
N SER A 45 32.81 -1.65 -27.99
CA SER A 45 32.47 -1.25 -26.64
C SER A 45 32.23 -2.56 -25.89
N SER A 46 33.27 -3.02 -25.20
CA SER A 46 33.09 -3.87 -24.03
C SER A 46 32.17 -3.09 -23.10
N ASN A 47 30.87 -3.30 -23.27
CA ASN A 47 29.80 -2.77 -22.45
C ASN A 47 29.91 -3.45 -21.08
N SER A 48 30.95 -3.07 -20.35
CA SER A 48 31.06 -3.28 -18.94
C SER A 48 30.07 -2.27 -18.38
N SER A 49 28.82 -2.70 -18.25
CA SER A 49 27.79 -1.94 -17.53
C SER A 49 28.30 -1.79 -16.11
N SER A 50 29.07 -0.74 -15.83
CA SER A 50 29.35 -0.32 -14.47
C SER A 50 28.01 0.01 -13.86
N THR A 51 27.61 -0.75 -12.85
CA THR A 51 26.44 -0.43 -12.04
C THR A 51 26.58 1.00 -11.53
N GLU A 52 25.68 1.88 -11.96
CA GLU A 52 25.67 3.26 -11.50
C GLU A 52 25.40 3.27 -9.99
N THR A 53 26.20 4.01 -9.22
CA THR A 53 26.02 4.17 -7.78
C THR A 53 25.59 5.59 -7.45
N ALA A 54 24.84 5.73 -6.37
CA ALA A 54 24.43 7.02 -5.82
C ALA A 54 24.38 6.98 -4.29
N GLN A 55 24.40 8.16 -3.69
CA GLN A 55 24.23 8.32 -2.25
C GLN A 55 22.74 8.25 -1.90
N LEU A 56 22.31 7.20 -1.21
CA LEU A 56 21.00 7.10 -0.57
C LEU A 56 20.99 7.99 0.69
N PRO A 57 20.12 9.01 0.77
CA PRO A 57 19.99 9.84 1.98
C PRO A 57 19.39 9.05 3.15
N ASP A 58 19.64 9.55 4.36
CA ASP A 58 18.92 9.14 5.56
C ASP A 58 17.50 9.73 5.56
N MET A 59 16.52 8.84 5.62
CA MET A 59 15.08 9.13 5.54
C MET A 59 14.36 9.03 6.88
N ASP A 60 15.06 8.66 7.96
CA ASP A 60 14.43 8.43 9.26
C ASP A 60 13.72 9.70 9.77
N GLY A 61 12.49 9.52 10.24
CA GLY A 61 11.62 10.61 10.73
C GLY A 61 11.00 11.49 9.65
N LYS A 62 11.30 11.31 8.36
CA LYS A 62 10.66 12.07 7.27
C LYS A 62 9.27 11.53 6.95
N GLY A 63 8.42 12.37 6.36
CA GLY A 63 7.17 11.90 5.74
C GLY A 63 7.43 11.00 4.53
N LEU A 64 6.63 9.96 4.32
CA LEU A 64 6.88 8.92 3.31
C LEU A 64 6.98 9.50 1.88
N GLN A 65 6.07 10.40 1.48
CA GLN A 65 6.16 11.06 0.17
C GLN A 65 7.49 11.80 0.01
N SER A 66 7.90 12.56 1.03
CA SER A 66 9.15 13.33 0.97
C SER A 66 10.38 12.42 0.92
N ALA A 67 10.34 11.26 1.58
CA ALA A 67 11.40 10.26 1.53
C ALA A 67 11.51 9.64 0.13
N GLN A 68 10.38 9.26 -0.47
CA GLN A 68 10.33 8.73 -1.84
C GLN A 68 10.85 9.76 -2.85
N ASP A 69 10.40 11.01 -2.77
CA ASP A 69 10.84 12.09 -3.66
C ASP A 69 12.37 12.32 -3.55
N GLN A 70 12.93 12.27 -2.33
CA GLN A 70 14.37 12.41 -2.11
C GLN A 70 15.16 11.20 -2.63
N ALA A 71 14.67 9.98 -2.44
CA ALA A 71 15.31 8.78 -2.97
C ALA A 71 15.32 8.79 -4.52
N GLN A 72 14.20 9.17 -5.14
CA GLN A 72 14.11 9.32 -6.60
C GLN A 72 15.01 10.44 -7.13
N ALA A 73 15.09 11.57 -6.44
CA ALA A 73 16.02 12.65 -6.79
C ALA A 73 17.49 12.22 -6.71
N ALA A 74 17.81 11.24 -5.86
CA ALA A 74 19.12 10.61 -5.76
C ALA A 74 19.33 9.47 -6.78
N GLY A 75 18.34 9.11 -7.58
CA GLY A 75 18.44 8.09 -8.63
C GLY A 75 17.88 6.71 -8.26
N PHE A 76 17.28 6.54 -7.07
CA PHE A 76 16.67 5.28 -6.65
C PHE A 76 15.18 5.24 -7.03
N TYR A 77 14.83 4.32 -7.92
CA TYR A 77 13.45 4.17 -8.41
C TYR A 77 12.76 2.89 -7.92
N GLY A 78 13.52 1.92 -7.41
CA GLY A 78 12.99 0.67 -6.84
C GLY A 78 12.45 0.87 -5.43
N LEU A 79 11.45 1.74 -5.27
CA LEU A 79 10.92 2.10 -3.94
C LEU A 79 9.75 1.22 -3.53
N THR A 80 9.76 0.78 -2.28
CA THR A 80 8.65 0.13 -1.61
C THR A 80 8.54 0.66 -0.18
N SER A 81 7.42 0.37 0.47
CA SER A 81 7.17 0.77 1.84
C SER A 81 6.15 -0.14 2.46
N HIS A 82 6.21 -0.26 3.78
CA HIS A 82 5.28 -1.07 4.53
C HIS A 82 4.96 -0.48 5.90
N ASP A 83 3.97 -1.07 6.57
CA ASP A 83 3.56 -0.71 7.92
C ASP A 83 4.46 -1.41 8.96
N ALA A 84 5.33 -0.63 9.61
CA ALA A 84 6.31 -1.13 10.58
C ALA A 84 5.65 -1.76 11.82
N LEU A 85 4.38 -1.44 12.10
CA LEU A 85 3.61 -2.08 13.17
C LEU A 85 3.05 -3.45 12.77
N GLY A 86 3.24 -3.89 11.53
CA GLY A 86 2.77 -5.19 11.04
C GLY A 86 1.25 -5.31 10.98
N ARG A 87 0.50 -4.18 10.98
CA ARG A 87 -0.98 -4.22 11.06
C ARG A 87 -1.64 -4.44 9.71
N GLY A 88 -0.89 -4.68 8.65
CA GLY A 88 -1.42 -4.99 7.31
C GLY A 88 -2.12 -3.80 6.64
N ARG A 89 -1.78 -2.57 7.03
CA ARG A 89 -2.44 -1.35 6.54
C ARG A 89 -1.87 -0.93 5.19
N MET A 90 -2.76 -0.59 4.26
CA MET A 90 -2.38 -0.01 2.98
C MET A 90 -1.98 1.46 3.14
N GLN A 91 -0.85 1.85 2.56
CA GLN A 91 -0.38 3.23 2.53
C GLN A 91 -1.02 4.04 1.38
N ALA A 92 -2.35 4.05 1.29
CA ALA A 92 -3.05 4.69 0.16
C ALA A 92 -2.80 6.21 0.04
N LEU A 93 -2.35 6.87 1.11
CA LEU A 93 -1.96 8.28 1.12
C LEU A 93 -0.66 8.45 1.89
N ASP A 94 0.46 8.45 1.18
CA ASP A 94 1.82 8.50 1.75
C ASP A 94 2.06 9.69 2.68
N ARG A 95 1.36 10.81 2.44
CA ARG A 95 1.43 12.00 3.30
C ARG A 95 0.93 11.76 4.73
N ASN A 96 0.20 10.67 4.98
CA ASN A 96 -0.27 10.28 6.30
C ASN A 96 0.69 9.30 7.01
N TRP A 97 1.91 9.13 6.51
CA TRP A 97 2.90 8.20 7.02
C TRP A 97 4.26 8.86 7.21
N LYS A 98 5.02 8.38 8.20
CA LYS A 98 6.41 8.76 8.45
C LYS A 98 7.31 7.54 8.46
N VAL A 99 8.53 7.70 7.97
CA VAL A 99 9.57 6.69 7.93
C VAL A 99 10.15 6.49 9.34
N CYS A 100 10.24 5.24 9.75
CA CYS A 100 10.85 4.82 11.01
C CYS A 100 12.23 4.21 10.81
N SER A 101 12.42 3.53 9.68
CA SER A 101 13.68 2.99 9.22
C SER A 101 13.63 2.77 7.71
N GLN A 102 14.80 2.58 7.12
CA GLN A 102 14.97 2.23 5.71
C GLN A 102 15.89 1.03 5.52
N THR A 103 15.66 0.27 4.46
CA THR A 103 16.57 -0.78 3.98
C THR A 103 16.85 -0.57 2.50
N PRO A 104 18.11 -0.45 2.05
CA PRO A 104 19.32 -0.43 2.86
C PRO A 104 19.45 0.87 3.68
N GLU A 105 20.34 0.83 4.68
CA GLU A 105 20.74 2.02 5.44
C GLU A 105 21.30 3.11 4.52
N ALA A 106 21.26 4.37 4.98
CA ALA A 106 21.85 5.48 4.25
C ALA A 106 23.32 5.22 3.88
N GLY A 107 23.71 5.54 2.66
CA GLY A 107 25.03 5.14 2.16
C GLY A 107 25.12 5.17 0.64
N GLU A 108 26.30 4.86 0.11
CA GLU A 108 26.49 4.64 -1.31
C GLU A 108 25.97 3.26 -1.71
N HIS A 109 25.06 3.21 -2.68
CA HIS A 109 24.47 1.98 -3.19
C HIS A 109 24.30 2.03 -4.72
N PRO A 110 24.22 0.87 -5.40
CA PRO A 110 23.70 0.77 -6.76
C PRO A 110 22.34 1.44 -6.93
N THR A 111 22.12 2.23 -7.97
CA THR A 111 20.84 2.94 -8.22
C THR A 111 19.67 2.00 -8.55
N ASP A 112 19.96 0.76 -8.96
CA ASP A 112 18.98 -0.32 -9.15
C ASP A 112 18.62 -1.05 -7.84
N THR A 113 19.24 -0.68 -6.71
CA THR A 113 18.90 -1.21 -5.39
C THR A 113 17.45 -0.90 -5.04
N LYS A 114 16.75 -1.90 -4.52
CA LYS A 114 15.43 -1.68 -3.93
C LYS A 114 15.57 -1.02 -2.57
N VAL A 115 14.83 0.06 -2.37
CA VAL A 115 14.74 0.77 -1.10
C VAL A 115 13.36 0.51 -0.51
N ASP A 116 13.33 -0.08 0.68
CA ASP A 116 12.13 -0.30 1.47
C ASP A 116 12.09 0.68 2.65
N PHE A 117 10.94 1.32 2.84
CA PHE A 117 10.67 2.21 3.97
C PHE A 117 9.69 1.55 4.95
N ALA A 118 10.15 1.24 6.15
CA ALA A 118 9.27 0.86 7.25
C ALA A 118 8.64 2.13 7.83
N THR A 119 7.31 2.19 7.90
CA THR A 119 6.60 3.42 8.27
C THR A 119 5.48 3.21 9.27
N VAL A 120 5.09 4.28 9.96
CA VAL A 120 3.90 4.33 10.82
C VAL A 120 3.05 5.55 10.48
N LYS A 121 1.82 5.61 11.00
CA LYS A 121 1.01 6.83 10.89
C LYS A 121 1.68 7.99 11.62
N LEU A 122 1.39 9.22 11.20
CA LEU A 122 2.05 10.42 11.73
C LEU A 122 2.01 10.49 13.26
N GLU A 123 0.87 10.12 13.85
CA GLU A 123 0.60 10.16 15.29
C GLU A 123 1.06 8.91 16.06
N GLU A 124 1.57 7.89 15.37
CA GLU A 124 2.05 6.65 15.98
C GLU A 124 3.55 6.71 16.28
N ASP A 125 3.99 5.95 17.28
CA ASP A 125 5.41 5.82 17.58
C ASP A 125 6.07 4.75 16.70
N CYS A 126 7.32 5.01 16.32
CA CYS A 126 8.12 4.02 15.61
C CYS A 126 8.44 2.86 16.56
N PRO A 127 8.17 1.60 16.15
CA PRO A 127 8.45 0.46 17.00
C PRO A 127 9.97 0.27 17.14
N ALA A 128 10.41 -0.26 18.28
CA ALA A 128 11.82 -0.59 18.50
C ALA A 128 12.34 -1.67 17.52
N LYS A 129 11.42 -2.49 17.01
CA LYS A 129 11.68 -3.49 15.98
C LYS A 129 10.57 -3.44 14.96
N ASP A 130 10.95 -3.36 13.70
CA ASP A 130 10.06 -3.53 12.58
C ASP A 130 9.44 -4.94 12.57
N ALA A 131 8.11 -5.01 12.52
CA ALA A 131 7.37 -6.26 12.42
C ALA A 131 7.38 -6.84 11.01
N GLY A 132 7.68 -6.01 10.00
CA GLY A 132 7.65 -6.37 8.58
C GLY A 132 6.23 -6.55 8.03
N GLU A 133 6.16 -6.86 6.73
CA GLU A 133 4.89 -7.22 6.08
C GLU A 133 4.41 -8.61 6.51
N PRO A 134 3.09 -8.81 6.69
CA PRO A 134 2.52 -10.13 6.94
C PRO A 134 2.94 -11.13 5.85
N GLN A 135 3.55 -12.25 6.25
CA GLN A 135 3.98 -13.28 5.32
C GLN A 135 2.94 -14.39 5.20
N ALA A 136 2.81 -14.99 4.02
CA ALA A 136 1.87 -16.08 3.79
C ALA A 136 2.14 -17.28 4.71
N ALA A 137 1.07 -17.86 5.25
CA ALA A 137 1.13 -19.04 6.09
C ALA A 137 1.64 -20.26 5.29
N GLY A 138 2.37 -21.13 5.99
CA GLY A 138 2.70 -22.46 5.48
C GLY A 138 1.54 -23.44 5.66
N SER A 139 1.86 -24.72 5.81
CA SER A 139 0.88 -25.79 6.03
C SER A 139 0.30 -25.85 7.46
N THR A 140 0.72 -24.94 8.34
CA THR A 140 0.30 -24.90 9.74
C THR A 140 -0.16 -23.51 10.13
N MET A 141 -1.12 -23.47 11.05
CA MET A 141 -1.71 -22.27 11.59
C MET A 141 -0.65 -21.41 12.31
N PRO A 142 -0.40 -20.16 11.86
CA PRO A 142 0.48 -19.23 12.56
C PRO A 142 -0.10 -18.80 13.93
N ASP A 143 0.75 -18.26 14.81
CA ASP A 143 0.28 -17.61 16.04
C ASP A 143 -0.02 -16.14 15.75
N PHE A 144 -1.31 -15.80 15.70
CA PHE A 144 -1.79 -14.45 15.44
C PHE A 144 -2.00 -13.63 16.73
N LYS A 145 -1.71 -14.18 17.92
CA LYS A 145 -1.99 -13.48 19.17
C LYS A 145 -1.25 -12.14 19.24
N GLY A 146 -1.99 -11.04 19.39
CA GLY A 146 -1.48 -9.67 19.41
C GLY A 146 -1.25 -9.06 18.02
N GLU A 147 -1.34 -9.86 16.94
CA GLU A 147 -1.33 -9.35 15.57
C GLU A 147 -2.68 -8.75 15.20
N SER A 148 -2.70 -7.93 14.15
CA SER A 148 -3.95 -7.37 13.68
C SER A 148 -4.80 -8.43 12.96
N VAL A 149 -6.13 -8.30 13.04
CA VAL A 149 -7.04 -9.16 12.26
C VAL A 149 -6.75 -9.06 10.77
N LYS A 150 -6.35 -7.87 10.30
CA LYS A 150 -5.99 -7.62 8.91
C LYS A 150 -4.74 -8.40 8.48
N ALA A 151 -3.71 -8.43 9.34
CA ALA A 151 -2.49 -9.19 9.11
C ALA A 151 -2.80 -10.68 9.04
N ALA A 152 -3.58 -11.20 10.00
CA ALA A 152 -4.01 -12.59 9.99
C ALA A 152 -4.74 -12.98 8.69
N ARG A 153 -5.62 -12.09 8.18
CA ARG A 153 -6.32 -12.30 6.91
C ARG A 153 -5.39 -12.27 5.69
N GLN A 154 -4.33 -11.46 5.70
CA GLN A 154 -3.34 -11.41 4.62
C GLN A 154 -2.41 -12.62 4.63
N THR A 155 -2.12 -13.15 5.82
CA THR A 155 -1.28 -14.31 6.03
C THR A 155 -1.97 -15.61 5.60
N LEU A 156 -3.27 -15.77 5.91
CA LEU A 156 -4.03 -16.97 5.55
C LEU A 156 -4.36 -17.01 4.05
N ASP A 157 -4.51 -18.23 3.50
CA ASP A 157 -4.90 -18.40 2.10
C ASP A 157 -6.23 -17.70 1.81
N SER A 158 -6.34 -17.11 0.61
CA SER A 158 -7.51 -16.32 0.19
C SER A 158 -8.84 -17.10 0.19
N GLY A 159 -8.79 -18.43 0.10
CA GLY A 159 -9.95 -19.32 0.21
C GLY A 159 -10.34 -19.69 1.65
N THR A 160 -9.54 -19.29 2.65
CA THR A 160 -9.81 -19.59 4.05
C THR A 160 -11.07 -18.87 4.52
N SER A 161 -12.03 -19.63 5.04
CA SER A 161 -13.21 -19.06 5.69
C SER A 161 -12.82 -18.53 7.07
N ILE A 162 -12.95 -17.22 7.29
CA ILE A 162 -12.56 -16.56 8.54
C ILE A 162 -13.78 -15.92 9.20
N THR A 163 -14.08 -16.34 10.42
CA THR A 163 -15.02 -15.68 11.34
C THR A 163 -14.25 -14.83 12.33
N VAL A 164 -14.69 -13.59 12.56
CA VAL A 164 -14.06 -12.68 13.51
C VAL A 164 -15.11 -12.23 14.53
N ASN A 165 -14.82 -12.42 15.82
CA ASN A 165 -15.71 -12.06 16.92
C ASN A 165 -15.10 -10.94 17.76
N ASP A 166 -15.90 -9.93 18.13
CA ASP A 166 -15.54 -8.97 19.17
C ASP A 166 -15.76 -9.58 20.55
N VAL A 167 -14.66 -9.83 21.28
CA VAL A 167 -14.71 -10.41 22.64
C VAL A 167 -14.59 -9.36 23.76
N SER A 168 -14.67 -8.07 23.43
CA SER A 168 -14.69 -6.98 24.41
C SER A 168 -16.00 -6.91 25.22
N GLY A 169 -17.01 -7.68 24.84
CA GLY A 169 -18.38 -7.63 25.40
C GLY A 169 -19.26 -6.52 24.82
N GLN A 170 -18.75 -5.75 23.85
CA GLN A 170 -19.50 -4.69 23.16
C GLN A 170 -20.22 -5.17 21.89
N ASP A 171 -19.93 -6.39 21.42
CA ASP A 171 -20.56 -7.04 20.26
C ASP A 171 -20.53 -6.17 18.97
N ARG A 172 -19.37 -5.53 18.71
CA ARG A 172 -19.22 -4.60 17.58
C ARG A 172 -18.79 -5.35 16.32
N PHE A 173 -19.15 -4.79 15.17
CA PHE A 173 -18.64 -5.25 13.88
C PHE A 173 -17.15 -4.91 13.72
N VAL A 174 -16.35 -5.92 13.37
CA VAL A 174 -14.93 -5.78 13.05
C VAL A 174 -14.78 -5.36 11.58
N LEU A 175 -14.98 -4.07 11.30
CA LEU A 175 -14.94 -3.53 9.93
C LEU A 175 -13.54 -3.10 9.50
N MET A 176 -12.86 -2.30 10.32
CA MET A 176 -11.49 -1.84 10.05
C MET A 176 -10.49 -2.77 10.74
N GLU A 177 -10.32 -3.96 10.18
CA GLU A 177 -9.57 -5.08 10.79
C GLU A 177 -8.15 -4.74 11.27
N SER A 178 -7.51 -3.72 10.69
CA SER A 178 -6.17 -3.25 11.12
C SER A 178 -6.17 -2.55 12.48
N ASN A 179 -7.33 -2.16 12.99
CA ASN A 179 -7.48 -1.50 14.30
C ASN A 179 -7.82 -2.51 15.42
N TRP A 180 -7.86 -3.79 15.09
CA TRP A 180 -8.25 -4.87 15.99
C TRP A 180 -7.11 -5.87 16.13
N GLN A 181 -6.82 -6.28 17.36
CA GLN A 181 -5.84 -7.30 17.68
C GLN A 181 -6.50 -8.63 18.01
N VAL A 182 -5.89 -9.74 17.60
CA VAL A 182 -6.36 -11.09 17.92
C VAL A 182 -5.96 -11.45 19.35
N CYS A 183 -6.93 -11.84 20.17
CA CYS A 183 -6.71 -12.34 21.52
C CYS A 183 -6.55 -13.85 21.58
N SER A 184 -7.32 -14.56 20.76
CA SER A 184 -7.26 -16.01 20.61
C SER A 184 -7.74 -16.43 19.23
N GLN A 185 -7.36 -17.63 18.83
CA GLN A 185 -7.68 -18.21 17.53
C GLN A 185 -8.05 -19.67 17.65
N GLU A 186 -8.84 -20.14 16.68
CA GLU A 186 -9.11 -21.55 16.45
C GLU A 186 -9.04 -21.80 14.94
N PRO A 187 -8.32 -22.82 14.45
CA PRO A 187 -7.42 -23.72 15.16
C PRO A 187 -6.29 -23.05 15.95
N ALA A 188 -5.80 -23.73 16.99
CA ALA A 188 -4.63 -23.29 17.75
C ALA A 188 -3.38 -23.22 16.86
N ALA A 189 -2.44 -22.36 17.21
CA ALA A 189 -1.16 -22.23 16.53
C ALA A 189 -0.44 -23.60 16.40
N GLY A 190 0.18 -23.84 15.25
CA GLY A 190 0.84 -25.11 14.90
C GLY A 190 -0.09 -26.21 14.38
N THR A 191 -1.41 -26.04 14.45
CA THR A 191 -2.37 -27.00 13.87
C THR A 191 -2.26 -27.00 12.34
N ALA A 192 -2.38 -28.16 11.70
CA ALA A 192 -2.38 -28.25 10.23
C ALA A 192 -3.54 -27.43 9.62
N LEU A 193 -3.28 -26.70 8.54
CA LEU A 193 -4.28 -25.98 7.75
C LEU A 193 -4.74 -26.86 6.57
N ASP A 194 -5.86 -27.55 6.75
CA ASP A 194 -6.41 -28.53 5.80
C ASP A 194 -7.75 -28.07 5.20
N GLY A 195 -8.00 -26.76 5.20
CA GLY A 195 -9.20 -26.12 4.65
C GLY A 195 -10.36 -25.94 5.63
N GLN A 196 -10.16 -26.21 6.92
CA GLN A 196 -11.13 -25.90 7.96
C GLN A 196 -11.34 -24.39 8.15
N PRO A 197 -12.52 -23.95 8.60
CA PRO A 197 -12.75 -22.56 8.97
C PRO A 197 -11.87 -22.11 10.14
N VAL A 198 -11.52 -20.82 10.13
CA VAL A 198 -10.73 -20.16 11.18
C VAL A 198 -11.61 -19.18 11.94
N THR A 199 -11.54 -19.21 13.27
CA THR A 199 -12.16 -18.22 14.14
C THR A 199 -11.07 -17.37 14.78
N LEU A 200 -11.21 -16.05 14.68
CA LEU A 200 -10.38 -15.07 15.37
C LEU A 200 -11.24 -14.31 16.38
N ASN A 201 -10.86 -14.38 17.65
CA ASN A 201 -11.48 -13.57 18.70
C ASN A 201 -10.62 -12.33 18.92
N ALA A 202 -11.19 -11.15 18.74
CA ALA A 202 -10.44 -9.91 18.67
C ALA A 202 -11.04 -8.80 19.54
N VAL A 203 -10.20 -7.84 19.90
CA VAL A 203 -10.56 -6.57 20.56
C VAL A 203 -9.84 -5.43 19.85
N LYS A 204 -10.15 -4.17 20.14
CA LYS A 204 -9.35 -3.06 19.60
C LYS A 204 -7.96 -3.02 20.23
N PHE A 205 -6.98 -2.45 19.53
CA PHE A 205 -5.61 -2.33 20.05
C PHE A 205 -5.52 -1.55 21.38
N GLU A 206 -6.48 -0.66 21.66
CA GLU A 206 -6.54 0.10 22.92
C GLU A 206 -7.22 -0.67 24.06
N GLU A 207 -7.73 -1.88 23.80
CA GLU A 207 -8.44 -2.74 24.74
C GLU A 207 -7.60 -3.97 25.11
N SER A 208 -7.87 -4.55 26.28
CA SER A 208 -7.16 -5.74 26.75
C SER A 208 -7.80 -7.04 26.25
N CYS A 209 -6.94 -7.98 25.88
CA CYS A 209 -7.21 -9.41 25.94
C CYS A 209 -6.98 -9.91 27.37
#